data_AF-X0W975-F1
#
_entry.id   AF-X0W975-F1
#
_cell.length_a   1.000
_cell.length_b   1.000
_cell.length_c   1.000
_cell.angle_alpha   90.00
_cell.angle_beta   90.00
_cell.angle_gamma   90.00
#
_symmetry.space_group_name_H-M   'P 1'
#
loop_
_entity.id
_entity.type
_entity.pdbx_description
1 polymer ?
#
loop_
_entity_poly.entity_id
_entity_poly.type
_entity_poly.pdbx_seq_one_letter_code
_entity_poly.pdbx_strand_id
1 'polypeptide(L)'
;VNRFRLHEVQLDMEVAFDDVNALVSLTTSRDGGKTWSNLNESFTGKTGEHRTRVRWERLGQFRDCILKVIITQAIPIRILGLHVRTS
;
A
#
# COMPACT_ATOMS: atom_id res chain seq x y z
N VAL A 1 21.18 -11.27 13.89
CA VAL A 1 19.76 -11.35 13.47
C VAL A 1 19.61 -10.54 12.19
N ASN A 2 19.19 -11.18 11.10
CA ASN A 2 19.17 -10.55 9.78
C ASN A 2 18.07 -9.47 9.69
N ARG A 3 18.34 -8.36 9.02
CA ARG A 3 17.39 -7.26 8.81
C ARG A 3 17.40 -6.91 7.34
N PHE A 4 16.24 -6.62 6.77
CA PHE A 4 16.12 -6.16 5.39
C PHE A 4 15.57 -4.74 5.37
N ARG A 5 15.94 -3.97 4.33
CA ARG A 5 15.36 -2.64 4.12
C ARG A 5 14.22 -2.75 3.12
N LEU A 6 13.07 -2.22 3.50
CA LEU A 6 11.90 -2.07 2.66
C LEU A 6 11.96 -0.68 2.01
N HIS A 7 12.28 -0.65 0.72
CA HIS A 7 12.45 0.60 -0.01
C HIS A 7 11.13 1.12 -0.56
N GLU A 8 10.35 0.22 -1.15
CA GLU A 8 9.10 0.55 -1.80
C GLU A 8 8.11 -0.60 -1.69
N VAL A 9 6.86 -0.24 -1.49
CA VAL A 9 5.70 -1.09 -1.74
C VAL A 9 4.87 -0.40 -2.82
N GLN A 10 4.57 -1.12 -3.88
CA GLN A 10 3.74 -0.68 -4.99
C GLN A 10 2.52 -1.59 -5.10
N LEU A 11 1.36 -0.97 -5.23
CA LEU A 11 0.08 -1.64 -5.43
C LEU A 11 -0.51 -1.19 -6.77
N ASP A 12 -0.62 -2.14 -7.69
CA ASP A 12 -1.17 -1.94 -9.02
C ASP A 12 -2.67 -2.27 -8.97
N MET A 13 -3.50 -1.29 -9.34
CA MET A 13 -4.95 -1.42 -9.24
C MET A 13 -5.71 -0.68 -10.35
N GLU A 14 -6.96 -1.07 -10.53
CA GLU A 14 -7.93 -0.40 -11.39
C GLU A 14 -9.17 -0.01 -10.56
N VAL A 15 -9.70 1.19 -10.81
CA VAL A 15 -10.92 1.71 -10.18
C VAL A 15 -12.04 1.75 -11.22
N ALA A 16 -13.20 1.16 -10.90
CA ALA A 16 -14.30 1.00 -11.85
C ALA A 16 -15.42 2.05 -11.74
N PHE A 17 -15.42 2.92 -10.73
CA PHE A 17 -16.54 3.83 -10.43
C PHE A 17 -16.15 5.31 -10.54
N ASP A 18 -17.05 6.15 -11.07
CA ASP A 18 -16.79 7.54 -11.47
C ASP A 18 -16.53 8.52 -10.31
N ASP A 19 -15.46 9.31 -10.47
CA ASP A 19 -15.03 10.52 -9.74
C ASP A 19 -14.77 10.40 -8.22
N VAL A 20 -14.66 9.18 -7.68
CA VAL A 20 -14.29 8.97 -6.28
C VAL A 20 -12.80 8.66 -6.16
N ASN A 21 -12.05 9.60 -5.59
CA ASN A 21 -10.67 9.37 -5.19
C ASN A 21 -10.64 8.69 -3.82
N ALA A 22 -10.33 7.40 -3.78
CA ALA A 22 -10.26 6.66 -2.53
C ALA A 22 -8.88 6.80 -1.87
N LEU A 23 -8.90 6.91 -0.54
CA LEU A 23 -7.71 6.93 0.29
C LEU A 23 -7.23 5.49 0.47
N VAL A 24 -5.98 5.25 0.12
CA VAL A 24 -5.28 3.99 0.33
C VAL A 24 -4.12 4.24 1.27
N SER A 25 -4.19 3.62 2.44
CA SER A 25 -3.16 3.77 3.47
C SER A 25 -2.39 2.47 3.64
N LEU A 26 -1.06 2.58 3.71
CA LEU A 26 -0.18 1.48 4.07
C LEU A 26 0.26 1.62 5.52
N THR A 27 0.00 0.59 6.31
CA THR A 27 0.49 0.44 7.68
C THR A 27 1.38 -0.78 7.81
N THR A 28 2.36 -0.70 8.70
CA THR A 28 3.35 -1.76 8.91
C THR A 28 3.42 -2.15 10.37
N SER A 29 3.52 -3.45 10.63
CA SER A 29 3.74 -3.99 11.97
C SER A 29 5.11 -4.69 12.06
N ARG A 30 5.79 -4.49 13.19
CA ARG A 30 7.13 -5.06 13.48
C ARG A 30 7.09 -6.17 14.53
N ASP A 31 5.93 -6.44 15.10
CA ASP A 31 5.74 -7.30 16.28
C ASP A 31 4.67 -8.38 16.05
N GLY A 32 4.48 -8.78 14.80
CA GLY A 32 3.53 -9.84 14.42
C GLY A 32 2.08 -9.36 14.37
N GLY A 33 1.84 -8.06 14.15
CA GLY A 33 0.50 -7.50 14.00
C GLY A 33 -0.11 -6.95 15.29
N LYS A 34 0.66 -6.87 16.38
CA LYS A 34 0.16 -6.37 17.68
C LYS A 34 0.13 -4.85 17.71
N THR A 35 1.16 -4.20 17.20
CA THR A 35 1.21 -2.75 16.99
C THR A 35 1.34 -2.43 15.51
N TRP A 36 0.70 -1.33 15.12
CA TRP A 36 0.70 -0.83 13.75
C TRP A 36 1.34 0.56 13.74
N SER A 37 2.25 0.76 12.80
CA SER A 37 3.07 1.97 12.68
C SER A 37 3.11 2.44 11.22
N ASN A 38 3.32 3.74 11.05
CA ASN A 38 3.26 4.48 9.78
C ASN A 38 1.88 4.42 9.12
N LEU A 39 1.31 5.58 8.83
CA LEU A 39 0.12 5.71 7.99
C LEU A 39 0.58 6.44 6.73
N ASN A 40 1.21 5.71 5.81
CA ASN A 40 1.57 6.32 4.54
C ASN A 40 0.33 6.34 3.67
N GLU A 41 -0.19 7.55 3.47
CA GLU A 41 -1.41 7.79 2.72
C GLU A 41 -1.10 8.02 1.25
N SER A 42 -1.95 7.46 0.40
CA SER A 42 -1.94 7.69 -1.02
C SER A 42 -3.35 7.53 -1.56
N PHE A 43 -3.52 7.70 -2.86
CA PHE A 43 -4.82 7.87 -3.49
C PHE A 43 -4.96 6.94 -4.70
N THR A 44 -6.15 6.38 -4.91
CA THR A 44 -6.43 5.45 -6.02
C THR A 44 -6.45 6.12 -7.40
N GLY A 45 -6.33 7.45 -7.45
CA GLY A 45 -6.48 8.23 -8.68
C GLY A 45 -7.95 8.38 -9.09
N LYS A 46 -8.17 8.98 -10.28
CA LYS A 46 -9.50 9.18 -10.86
C LYS A 46 -9.91 7.99 -11.75
N THR A 47 -11.21 7.87 -11.97
CA THR A 47 -11.83 6.84 -12.81
C THR A 47 -11.37 6.94 -14.26
N GLY A 48 -11.15 5.78 -14.89
CA GLY A 48 -10.60 5.69 -16.26
C GLY A 48 -9.07 5.62 -16.31
N GLU A 49 -8.38 5.79 -15.18
CA GLU A 49 -6.96 5.48 -15.07
C GLU A 49 -6.78 3.95 -14.94
N HIS A 50 -6.65 3.27 -16.08
CA HIS A 50 -6.48 1.81 -16.16
C HIS A 50 -5.12 1.29 -15.62
N ARG A 51 -4.30 2.15 -15.00
CA ARG A 51 -2.94 1.80 -14.52
C ARG A 51 -2.54 2.61 -13.29
N THR A 52 -3.46 2.88 -12.36
CA THR A 52 -3.08 3.58 -11.13
C THR A 52 -2.12 2.72 -10.32
N ARG A 53 -0.93 3.28 -10.06
CA ARG A 53 0.08 2.67 -9.19
C ARG A 53 0.17 3.46 -7.90
N VAL A 54 -0.32 2.86 -6.83
CA VAL A 54 -0.16 3.42 -5.50
C VAL A 54 1.21 2.99 -4.98
N ARG A 55 2.09 3.96 -4.71
CA ARG A 55 3.47 3.70 -4.27
C ARG A 55 3.75 4.35 -2.94
N TRP A 56 4.34 3.56 -2.05
CA TRP A 56 4.86 4.02 -0.77
C TRP A 56 6.35 3.73 -0.69
N GLU A 57 7.13 4.79 -0.61
CA GLU A 57 8.58 4.72 -0.57
C GLU A 57 9.12 4.99 0.84
N ARG A 58 10.41 4.72 1.06
CA ARG A 58 11.15 5.08 2.29
C ARG A 58 10.57 4.44 3.57
N LEU A 59 10.13 3.19 3.48
CA LEU A 59 9.47 2.48 4.58
C LEU A 59 10.43 2.06 5.71
N GLY A 60 11.72 2.00 5.40
CA GLY A 60 12.79 1.83 6.39
C GLY A 60 13.24 0.38 6.55
N GLN A 61 13.83 0.06 7.70
CA GLN A 61 14.43 -1.26 7.94
C GLN A 61 13.60 -2.09 8.92
N PHE A 62 13.40 -3.36 8.58
CA PHE A 62 12.59 -4.32 9.31
C PHE A 62 13.36 -5.61 9.57
N ARG A 63 12.97 -6.32 10.62
CA ARG A 63 13.38 -7.71 10.84
C ARG A 63 12.26 -8.63 10.37
N ASP A 64 11.08 -8.39 10.91
CA ASP A 64 9.82 -8.99 10.55
C ASP A 64 8.87 -7.85 10.20
N CYS A 65 8.11 -7.99 9.11
CA CYS A 65 7.21 -6.96 8.64
C CYS A 65 5.89 -7.59 8.20
N ILE A 66 4.78 -7.08 8.73
CA ILE A 66 3.45 -7.33 8.19
C ILE A 66 2.96 -6.04 7.57
N LEU A 67 2.61 -6.09 6.29
CA LEU A 67 2.01 -5.00 5.56
C LEU A 67 0.49 -5.11 5.66
N LYS A 68 -0.19 -3.99 5.94
CA LYS A 68 -1.63 -3.89 5.87
C LYS A 68 -2.00 -2.69 5.00
N VAL A 69 -2.70 -2.99 3.92
CA VAL A 69 -3.30 -2.00 3.02
C VAL A 69 -4.73 -1.76 3.47
N ILE A 70 -5.10 -0.50 3.64
CA ILE A 70 -6.44 -0.07 4.05
C ILE A 70 -6.99 0.82 2.95
N ILE A 71 -8.19 0.50 2.47
CA ILE A 71 -8.94 1.33 1.53
C ILE A 71 -10.18 1.83 2.29
N THR A 72 -10.34 3.14 2.41
CA THR A 72 -11.37 3.72 3.30
C THR A 72 -12.76 3.73 2.66
N GLN A 73 -12.84 3.84 1.34
CA GLN A 73 -14.08 4.01 0.59
C GLN A 73 -14.57 2.66 0.04
N ALA A 74 -15.87 2.42 0.15
CA ALA A 74 -16.53 1.22 -0.37
C ALA A 74 -16.77 1.33 -1.89
N ILE A 75 -15.69 1.33 -2.66
CA ILE A 75 -15.72 1.38 -4.13
C ILE A 75 -15.19 0.08 -4.75
N PRO A 76 -15.68 -0.32 -5.94
CA PRO A 76 -15.16 -1.47 -6.65
C PRO A 76 -13.72 -1.19 -7.12
N ILE A 77 -12.78 -1.95 -6.57
CA ILE A 77 -11.35 -1.88 -6.92
C ILE A 77 -10.90 -3.27 -7.34
N ARG A 78 -10.18 -3.35 -8.45
CA ARG A 78 -9.46 -4.55 -8.87
C ARG A 78 -7.99 -4.39 -8.51
N ILE A 79 -7.48 -5.27 -7.65
CA ILE A 79 -6.05 -5.35 -7.35
C ILE A 79 -5.41 -6.30 -8.36
N LEU A 80 -4.44 -5.80 -9.12
CA LEU A 80 -3.71 -6.55 -10.13
C LEU A 80 -2.46 -7.20 -9.55
N GLY A 81 -1.78 -6.51 -8.64
CA GLY A 81 -0.53 -7.00 -8.06
C GLY A 81 -0.01 -6.13 -6.92
N LEU A 82 0.78 -6.77 -6.06
CA LEU A 82 1.53 -6.11 -5.00
C LEU A 82 3.02 -6.40 -5.22
N HIS A 83 3.80 -5.35 -5.42
CA HIS A 83 5.24 -5.42 -5.64
C HIS A 83 5.98 -4.82 -4.46
N VAL A 84 7.04 -5.49 -4.03
CA VAL A 84 7.84 -5.07 -2.90
C VAL A 84 9.30 -5.03 -3.30
N ARG A 85 9.94 -3.88 -3.12
CA ARG A 85 11.38 -3.72 -3.36
C ARG A 85 12.13 -3.73 -2.03
N THR A 86 12.96 -4.74 -1.84
CA THR A 86 13.84 -4.89 -0.68
C THR A 86 15.32 -4.82 -1.08
N SER A 87 16.19 -4.48 -0.13
CA SER A 87 17.65 -4.66 -0.22
C SER A 87 18.21 -5.36 1.00
#